data_AF-A0A849TVN5-F1
#
_entry.id   AF-A0A849TVN5-F1
#
_cell.length_a   1.000
_cell.length_b   1.000
_cell.length_c   1.000
_cell.angle_alpha   90.00
_cell.angle_beta   90.00
_cell.angle_gamma   90.00
#
_symmetry.space_group_name_H-M   'P 1'
#
loop_
_entity.id
_entity.type
_entity.pdbx_description
1 polymer ?
#
loop_
_entity_poly.entity_id
_entity_poly.type
_entity_poly.pdbx_seq_one_letter_code
_entity_poly.pdbx_strand_id
1 'polypeptide(L)'
;MDSPSTMSRADKLALITPWINPEERITVQFDDQRDINSEVIACTERLVDVALETTVPHLRQKLSIPLSEVEVSEDPTHYTRDPDKPLQFKRLLLIINGKRPAIVY
;
A
#
# COMPACT_ATOMS: atom_id res chain seq x y z
N MET A 1 16.88 -9.44 -21.97
CA MET A 1 16.88 -8.12 -21.30
C MET A 1 15.43 -7.79 -21.09
N ASP A 2 14.86 -8.32 -20.01
CA ASP A 2 13.48 -8.08 -19.63
C ASP A 2 13.41 -6.71 -18.96
N SER A 3 12.78 -5.76 -19.65
CA SER A 3 12.48 -4.42 -19.15
C SER A 3 11.82 -4.50 -17.77
N PRO A 4 12.06 -3.56 -16.84
CA PRO A 4 11.32 -3.51 -15.59
C PRO A 4 9.82 -3.47 -15.92
N SER A 5 9.15 -4.55 -15.55
CA SER A 5 7.76 -4.86 -15.81
C SER A 5 6.88 -3.70 -15.33
N THR A 6 6.51 -2.81 -16.24
CA THR A 6 5.48 -1.81 -15.99
C THR A 6 4.16 -2.58 -15.91
N MET A 7 3.85 -3.16 -14.74
CA MET A 7 2.57 -3.81 -14.47
C MET A 7 1.45 -2.90 -14.95
N SER A 8 0.49 -3.45 -15.71
CA SER A 8 -0.61 -2.65 -16.20
C SER A 8 -1.46 -2.17 -15.02
N ARG A 9 -2.17 -1.05 -15.18
CA ARG A 9 -3.07 -0.54 -14.13
C ARG A 9 -4.11 -1.58 -13.70
N ALA A 10 -4.58 -2.40 -14.64
CA ALA A 10 -5.53 -3.47 -14.38
C ALA A 10 -4.91 -4.57 -13.50
N ASP A 11 -3.64 -4.94 -13.75
CA ASP A 11 -2.92 -5.92 -12.91
C ASP A 11 -2.71 -5.38 -11.50
N LYS A 12 -2.28 -4.12 -11.39
CA LYS A 12 -2.14 -3.45 -10.08
C LYS A 12 -3.47 -3.43 -9.33
N LEU A 13 -4.56 -3.10 -10.01
CA LEU A 13 -5.89 -3.12 -9.41
C LEU A 13 -6.30 -4.52 -8.95
N ALA A 14 -6.09 -5.54 -9.76
CA ALA A 14 -6.39 -6.92 -9.39
C ALA A 14 -5.58 -7.39 -8.16
N LEU A 15 -4.34 -6.92 -8.02
CA LEU A 15 -3.48 -7.20 -6.88
C LEU A 15 -3.87 -6.43 -5.62
N ILE A 16 -4.32 -5.18 -5.73
CA ILE A 16 -4.67 -4.32 -4.59
C ILE A 16 -6.10 -4.59 -4.08
N THR A 17 -7.04 -4.91 -4.99
CA THR A 17 -8.45 -5.17 -4.66
C THR A 17 -8.67 -6.15 -3.49
N PRO A 18 -7.98 -7.30 -3.40
CA PRO A 18 -8.18 -8.22 -2.27
C PRO A 18 -7.72 -7.65 -0.92
N TRP A 19 -6.89 -6.59 -0.92
CA TRP A 19 -6.37 -5.93 0.29
C TRP A 19 -7.23 -4.77 0.78
N ILE A 20 -8.36 -4.49 0.10
CA ILE A 20 -9.36 -3.51 0.55
C ILE A 20 -10.09 -4.09 1.77
N ASN A 21 -9.39 -4.20 2.89
CA ASN A 21 -9.89 -4.70 4.16
C ASN A 21 -9.27 -3.87 5.30
N PRO A 22 -10.07 -3.24 6.17
CA PRO A 22 -9.57 -2.48 7.32
C PRO A 22 -8.80 -3.33 8.34
N GLU A 23 -8.94 -4.67 8.31
CA GLU A 23 -8.17 -5.58 9.16
C GLU A 23 -6.82 -5.95 8.55
N GLU A 24 -6.71 -5.92 7.22
CA GLU A 24 -5.46 -6.22 6.54
C GLU A 24 -4.55 -4.99 6.53
N ARG A 25 -3.37 -5.18 7.06
CA ARG A 25 -2.32 -4.17 7.04
C ARG A 25 -1.48 -4.38 5.79
N ILE A 26 -1.11 -3.30 5.12
CA ILE A 26 -0.20 -3.27 3.96
C ILE A 26 1.02 -2.40 4.28
N THR A 27 2.17 -2.72 3.69
CA THR A 27 3.40 -1.95 3.88
C THR A 27 3.48 -0.90 2.78
N VAL A 28 3.78 0.34 3.15
CA VAL A 28 3.98 1.43 2.20
C VAL A 28 5.40 1.97 2.33
N GLN A 29 6.04 2.20 1.19
CA GLN A 29 7.35 2.81 1.10
C GLN A 29 7.27 4.04 0.20
N PHE A 30 7.83 5.14 0.69
CA PHE A 30 8.15 6.35 -0.04
C PHE A 30 9.66 6.45 -0.22
N ASP A 31 10.10 7.39 -1.06
CA ASP A 31 11.52 7.65 -1.29
C ASP A 31 12.25 8.07 0.00
N ASP A 32 11.56 8.81 0.87
CA ASP A 32 12.08 9.37 2.12
C ASP A 32 11.77 8.52 3.35
N GLN A 33 10.72 7.70 3.32
CA GLN A 33 10.29 6.89 4.45
C GLN A 33 9.83 5.50 4.03
N ARG A 34 10.41 4.47 4.65
CA ARG A 34 10.08 3.06 4.38
C ARG A 34 9.34 2.43 5.55
N ASP A 35 8.75 1.26 5.28
CA ASP A 35 8.13 0.41 6.29
C ASP A 35 6.95 1.08 7.04
N ILE A 36 6.13 1.81 6.31
CA ILE A 36 4.96 2.49 6.91
C ILE A 36 3.80 1.52 6.89
N ASN A 37 3.25 1.26 8.08
CA ASN A 37 2.00 0.54 8.19
C ASN A 37 0.85 1.37 7.62
N SER A 38 0.09 0.76 6.73
CA SER A 38 -1.05 1.38 6.07
C SER A 38 -2.17 0.38 5.89
N GLU A 39 -3.35 0.88 5.54
CA GLU A 39 -4.54 0.11 5.20
C GLU A 39 -5.04 0.60 3.84
N VAL A 40 -5.48 -0.30 2.96
CA VAL A 40 -6.13 0.10 1.70
C VAL A 40 -7.59 0.41 2.01
N ILE A 41 -8.01 1.64 1.77
CA ILE A 41 -9.40 2.09 1.98
C ILE A 41 -10.22 1.79 0.73
N ALA A 42 -9.67 2.10 -0.43
CA ALA A 42 -10.30 1.89 -1.72
C ALA A 42 -9.25 1.81 -2.82
N CYS A 43 -9.57 1.12 -3.91
CA CYS A 43 -8.76 1.14 -5.12
C CYS A 43 -9.68 1.35 -6.31
N THR A 44 -9.37 2.35 -7.12
CA THR A 44 -10.02 2.62 -8.41
C THR A 44 -9.03 2.35 -9.54
N GLU A 45 -9.50 2.34 -10.79
CA GLU A 45 -8.64 2.09 -11.97
C GLU A 45 -7.48 3.08 -12.14
N ARG A 46 -7.55 4.22 -11.45
CA ARG A 46 -6.57 5.31 -11.59
C ARG A 46 -5.89 5.69 -10.29
N LEU A 47 -6.59 5.56 -9.15
CA LEU A 47 -6.15 6.03 -7.84
C LEU A 47 -6.30 4.91 -6.81
N VAL A 48 -5.35 4.81 -5.88
CA VAL A 48 -5.45 3.99 -4.67
C VAL A 48 -5.56 4.91 -3.45
N ASP A 49 -6.57 4.67 -2.64
CA ASP A 49 -6.80 5.36 -1.38
C ASP A 49 -6.23 4.53 -0.23
N VAL A 50 -5.28 5.10 0.51
CA VAL A 50 -4.58 4.43 1.61
C VAL A 50 -4.66 5.26 2.89
N ALA A 51 -4.76 4.58 4.02
CA ALA A 51 -4.72 5.17 5.36
C ALA A 51 -3.38 4.84 6.02
N LEU A 52 -2.45 5.80 6.01
CA LEU A 52 -1.12 5.65 6.59
C LEU A 52 -1.15 5.91 8.10
N GLU A 53 -0.48 5.05 8.85
CA GLU A 53 -0.17 5.34 10.24
C GLU A 53 0.84 6.51 10.30
N THR A 54 0.59 7.44 11.21
CA THR A 54 1.48 8.58 11.47
C THR A 54 2.26 8.37 12.76
N THR A 55 3.27 9.21 12.98
CA THR A 55 4.00 9.23 14.26
C THR A 55 3.13 9.69 15.43
N VAL A 56 1.98 10.31 15.15
CA VAL A 56 1.01 10.74 16.16
C VAL A 56 0.07 9.56 16.44
N PRO A 57 -0.01 9.09 17.70
CA PRO A 57 -0.92 8.03 18.08
C PRO A 57 -2.36 8.36 17.67
N HIS A 58 -3.09 7.37 17.17
CA HIS A 58 -4.50 7.47 16.74
C HIS A 58 -4.76 8.37 15.52
N LEU A 59 -3.76 9.07 14.98
CA LEU A 59 -3.91 9.86 13.76
C LEU A 59 -3.52 9.03 12.54
N ARG A 60 -4.48 8.87 11.62
CA ARG A 60 -4.28 8.22 10.32
C ARG A 60 -4.35 9.26 9.21
N GLN A 61 -3.36 9.28 8.35
CA GLN A 61 -3.31 10.17 7.19
C GLN A 61 -3.90 9.44 5.98
N LYS A 62 -5.03 9.92 5.48
CA LYS A 62 -5.64 9.39 4.25
C LYS A 62 -5.00 10.04 3.04
N LEU A 63 -4.51 9.24 2.11
CA LEU A 63 -3.94 9.70 0.85
C LEU A 63 -4.58 8.98 -0.33
N SER A 64 -4.80 9.74 -1.40
CA SER A 64 -5.19 9.22 -2.71
C SER A 64 -4.02 9.35 -3.65
N ILE A 65 -3.49 8.22 -4.12
CA ILE A 65 -2.24 8.17 -4.88
C ILE A 65 -2.51 7.57 -6.25
N PRO A 66 -2.03 8.17 -7.35
CA PRO A 66 -2.27 7.61 -8.67
C PRO A 66 -1.47 6.32 -8.89
N LEU A 67 -2.13 5.29 -9.42
CA LEU A 67 -1.49 3.99 -9.75
C LEU A 67 -0.34 4.09 -10.76
N SER A 68 -0.20 5.24 -11.45
CA SER A 68 0.95 5.54 -12.29
C SER A 68 2.23 5.76 -11.48
N GLU A 69 2.11 6.27 -10.25
CA GLU A 69 3.23 6.57 -9.34
C GLU A 69 3.44 5.48 -8.28
N VAL A 70 2.57 4.48 -8.25
CA VAL A 70 2.63 3.35 -7.32
C VAL A 70 3.15 2.11 -8.01
N GLU A 71 4.19 1.53 -7.48
CA GLU A 71 4.68 0.19 -7.80
C GLU A 71 4.15 -0.81 -6.77
N VAL A 72 3.67 -1.96 -7.24
CA VAL A 72 3.12 -3.02 -6.40
C VAL A 72 4.17 -4.12 -6.28
N SER A 73 4.49 -4.48 -5.05
CA SER A 73 5.43 -5.54 -4.70
C SER A 73 4.87 -6.38 -3.56
N GLU A 74 5.61 -7.42 -3.17
CA GLU A 74 5.29 -8.28 -2.02
C GLU A 74 6.33 -8.04 -0.93
N ASP A 75 5.88 -7.82 0.30
CA ASP A 75 6.73 -7.77 1.50
C ASP A 75 6.67 -9.11 2.23
N PRO A 76 7.72 -9.95 2.15
CA PRO A 76 7.78 -11.24 2.82
C PRO A 76 8.16 -11.14 4.31
N THR A 77 8.51 -9.94 4.80
CA THR A 77 9.00 -9.75 6.17
C THR A 77 7.88 -9.55 7.18
N HIS A 78 6.68 -9.22 6.71
CA HIS A 78 5.50 -8.95 7.53
C HIS A 78 4.36 -9.90 7.20
N TYR A 79 3.65 -10.31 8.25
CA TYR A 79 2.50 -11.20 8.17
C TYR A 79 1.20 -10.40 8.09
N THR A 80 0.25 -10.88 7.29
CA THR A 80 -1.12 -10.37 7.35
C THR A 80 -1.81 -10.94 8.59
N ARG A 81 -2.29 -10.06 9.46
CA ARG A 81 -3.00 -10.43 10.70
C ARG A 81 -4.51 -10.47 10.42
N ASP A 82 -4.92 -11.36 9.54
CA ASP A 82 -6.34 -11.67 9.31
C ASP A 82 -6.67 -12.93 10.13
N PRO A 83 -7.55 -12.85 11.15
CA PRO A 83 -7.93 -14.00 11.97
C PRO A 83 -8.86 -14.99 11.24
N ASP A 84 -9.53 -14.56 10.17
CA ASP A 84 -10.47 -15.36 9.37
C ASP A 84 -9.78 -16.01 8.14
N LYS A 85 -8.56 -15.58 7.81
CA LYS A 85 -7.74 -16.17 6.74
C LYS A 85 -6.52 -16.90 7.29
N PRO A 86 -6.04 -17.95 6.61
CA PRO A 86 -4.77 -18.57 6.95
C PRO A 86 -3.65 -17.52 6.90
N LEU A 87 -2.75 -17.54 7.89
CA LEU A 87 -1.63 -16.62 8.03
C LEU A 87 -0.82 -16.56 6.71
N GLN A 88 -0.91 -15.44 5.99
CA GLN A 88 -0.14 -15.24 4.77
C GLN A 88 1.18 -14.55 5.13
N PHE A 89 2.31 -15.21 4.80
CA PHE A 89 3.67 -14.70 4.97
C PHE A 89 4.05 -13.62 3.93
N LYS A 90 3.05 -13.04 3.27
CA LYS A 90 3.23 -12.09 2.18
C LYS A 90 2.26 -10.95 2.40
N ARG A 91 2.78 -9.75 2.62
CA ARG A 91 2.02 -8.51 2.75
C ARG A 91 2.10 -7.72 1.45
N LEU A 92 1.05 -7.00 1.07
CA LEU A 92 1.13 -6.06 -0.05
C LEU A 92 2.12 -4.95 0.28
N LEU A 93 3.09 -4.73 -0.61
CA LEU A 93 4.02 -3.63 -0.55
C LEU A 93 3.69 -2.61 -1.64
N LEU A 94 3.34 -1.40 -1.26
CA LEU A 94 3.17 -0.28 -2.19
C LEU A 94 4.40 0.61 -2.12
N ILE A 95 5.13 0.71 -3.23
CA ILE A 95 6.28 1.61 -3.38
C ILE A 95 5.77 2.83 -4.15
N ILE A 96 5.77 3.98 -3.50
CA ILE A 96 5.28 5.24 -4.08
C ILE A 96 6.51 6.04 -4.49
N ASN A 97 6.58 6.36 -5.78
CA ASN A 97 7.61 7.21 -6.34
C ASN A 97 7.29 8.66 -5.97
N GLY A 98 7.85 9.11 -4.84
CA GLY A 98 7.61 10.43 -4.28
C GLY A 98 7.93 10.51 -2.79
N LYS A 99 8.00 11.74 -2.28
CA LYS A 99 8.14 11.99 -0.85
C LYS A 99 6.81 11.86 -0.14
N ARG A 100 6.84 11.39 1.11
CA ARG A 100 5.65 11.37 1.96
C ARG A 100 5.11 12.81 2.11
N PRO A 101 3.83 13.05 1.78
CA PRO A 101 3.24 14.38 1.95
C PRO A 101 3.21 14.75 3.44
N ALA A 102 3.55 16.01 3.73
CA ALA A 102 3.60 16.54 5.08
C ALA A 102 2.25 16.33 5.79
N ILE A 103 2.32 15.88 7.05
CA ILE A 103 1.15 15.81 7.92
C ILE A 103 0.83 17.24 8.35
N VAL A 104 -0.22 17.83 7.79
CA VAL A 104 -0.74 19.13 8.20
C VAL A 104 -1.78 18.88 9.30
N TYR A 105 -1.52 19.43 10.49
CA TYR A 105 -2.38 19.37 11.68
C TYR A 105 -3.01 20.72 11.98
#